data_AF-A0A109FIB7-F1
#
_entry.id   AF-A0A109FIB7-F1
#
_cell.length_a   1.000
_cell.length_b   1.000
_cell.length_c   1.000
_cell.angle_alpha   90.00
_cell.angle_beta   90.00
_cell.angle_gamma   90.00
#
_symmetry.space_group_name_H-M   'P 1'
#
loop_
_entity.id
_entity.type
_entity.pdbx_description
1 polymer ?
#
loop_
_entity_poly.entity_id
_entity_poly.type
_entity_poly.pdbx_seq_one_letter_code
_entity_poly.pdbx_strand_id
1 'polypeptide(L)'
;MSDIDKTQVPETTEAAAPDAAPSVLLTEEGELSDKFYEILQTVFLKHAKFPESVADEQDPLKRAKAGSMGRTEMNAFAKATNGSDLPNDQWEELTTYLDVNDNTELTFKGFISLYSLQTENDEAETNKDLEHWGYDPKTLELVSRSTTEEKVEEKAE
;
A
#
# COMPACT_ATOMS: atom_id res chain seq x y z
N MET A 1 55.35 -5.77 -34.81
CA MET A 1 54.15 -5.51 -35.63
C MET A 1 53.28 -6.74 -35.57
N SER A 2 52.38 -6.77 -34.61
CA SER A 2 51.14 -7.56 -34.63
C SER A 2 50.19 -6.82 -33.71
N ASP A 3 49.21 -6.24 -34.35
CA ASP A 3 48.14 -5.40 -33.88
C ASP A 3 47.02 -6.20 -33.20
N ILE A 4 46.32 -5.54 -32.26
CA ILE A 4 44.87 -5.71 -31.93
C ILE A 4 44.53 -7.03 -31.18
N ASP A 5 43.81 -7.05 -30.06
CA ASP A 5 42.49 -6.45 -29.89
C ASP A 5 42.12 -6.13 -28.44
N LYS A 6 41.26 -5.11 -28.30
CA LYS A 6 40.69 -4.59 -27.06
C LYS A 6 39.85 -5.65 -26.37
N THR A 7 40.09 -5.86 -25.08
CA THR A 7 39.12 -6.50 -24.17
C THR A 7 37.85 -5.66 -24.14
N GLN A 8 36.86 -6.07 -24.92
CA GLN A 8 35.51 -5.56 -24.90
C GLN A 8 34.83 -6.13 -23.64
N VAL A 9 34.59 -5.28 -22.65
CA VAL A 9 33.65 -5.61 -21.57
C VAL A 9 32.25 -5.67 -22.20
N PRO A 10 31.46 -6.73 -21.98
CA PRO A 10 30.05 -6.67 -22.35
C PRO A 10 29.37 -5.71 -21.37
N GLU A 11 28.98 -4.56 -21.91
CA GLU A 11 27.99 -3.68 -21.31
C GLU A 11 26.70 -4.50 -21.22
N THR A 12 26.35 -4.95 -20.02
CA THR A 12 25.02 -5.52 -19.74
C THR A 12 24.04 -4.36 -19.80
N THR A 13 23.60 -4.02 -21.01
CA THR A 13 22.39 -3.24 -21.19
C THR A 13 21.25 -4.14 -20.73
N GLU A 14 20.85 -3.99 -19.47
CA GLU A 14 19.60 -4.54 -18.96
C GLU A 14 18.49 -3.88 -19.78
N ALA A 15 18.05 -4.61 -20.80
CA ALA A 15 16.94 -4.22 -21.63
C ALA A 15 15.70 -4.24 -20.73
N ALA A 16 15.25 -3.05 -20.32
CA ALA A 16 13.92 -2.85 -19.77
C ALA A 16 12.92 -3.55 -20.69
N ALA A 17 12.14 -4.48 -20.11
CA ALA A 17 11.12 -5.20 -20.83
C ALA A 17 10.16 -4.19 -21.50
N PRO A 18 9.98 -4.23 -22.83
CA PRO A 18 8.98 -3.41 -23.48
C PRO A 18 7.61 -4.07 -23.25
N ASP A 19 6.60 -3.25 -22.95
CA ASP A 19 5.16 -3.56 -22.96
C ASP A 19 4.45 -3.82 -21.61
N ALA A 20 4.92 -3.20 -20.52
CA ALA A 20 4.04 -2.90 -19.39
C ALA A 20 3.27 -1.60 -19.70
N ALA A 21 1.94 -1.63 -19.65
CA ALA A 21 1.15 -0.41 -19.68
C ALA A 21 1.62 0.52 -18.55
N PRO A 22 1.60 1.85 -18.74
CA PRO A 22 2.01 2.78 -17.69
C PRO A 22 1.19 2.53 -16.44
N SER A 23 1.87 2.40 -15.30
CA SER A 23 1.22 2.21 -14.00
C SER A 23 0.28 3.39 -13.74
N VAL A 24 -0.91 3.11 -13.23
CA VAL A 24 -1.81 4.15 -12.70
C VAL A 24 -1.57 4.40 -11.21
N LEU A 25 -0.75 3.55 -10.58
CA LEU A 25 -0.42 3.61 -9.16
C LEU A 25 0.84 4.44 -8.91
N LEU A 26 1.77 4.45 -9.86
CA LEU A 26 3.03 5.18 -9.79
C LEU A 26 3.15 6.25 -10.90
N THR A 27 3.80 7.37 -10.60
CA THR A 27 4.20 8.36 -11.61
C THR A 27 5.43 7.89 -12.39
N GLU A 28 5.83 8.63 -13.43
CA GLU A 28 7.03 8.32 -14.22
C GLU A 28 8.31 8.38 -13.35
N GLU A 29 8.28 9.11 -12.25
CA GLU A 29 9.35 9.23 -11.25
C GLU A 29 9.31 8.14 -10.17
N GLY A 30 8.32 7.25 -10.20
CA GLY A 30 8.14 6.18 -9.20
C GLY A 30 7.47 6.63 -7.90
N GLU A 31 6.90 7.84 -7.85
CA GLU A 31 6.10 8.29 -6.71
C GLU A 31 4.66 7.75 -6.79
N LEU A 32 3.92 7.69 -5.69
CA LEU A 32 2.49 7.31 -5.76
C LEU A 32 1.69 8.34 -6.57
N SER A 33 0.77 7.88 -7.42
CA SER A 33 -0.16 8.78 -8.09
C SER A 33 -1.11 9.46 -7.11
N ASP A 34 -1.56 10.67 -7.43
CA ASP A 34 -2.46 11.45 -6.56
C ASP A 34 -3.72 10.67 -6.18
N LYS A 35 -4.34 9.99 -7.15
CA LYS A 35 -5.54 9.17 -6.91
C LYS A 35 -5.25 8.01 -5.97
N PHE A 36 -4.13 7.31 -6.15
CA PHE A 36 -3.81 6.20 -5.28
C PHE A 36 -3.47 6.68 -3.86
N TYR A 37 -2.77 7.80 -3.74
CA TYR A 37 -2.51 8.46 -2.46
C TYR A 37 -3.81 8.81 -1.71
N GLU A 38 -4.83 9.34 -2.40
CA GLU A 38 -6.14 9.63 -1.82
C GLU A 38 -6.91 8.36 -1.37
N ILE A 39 -6.78 7.26 -2.12
CA ILE A 39 -7.33 5.96 -1.71
C ILE A 39 -6.66 5.47 -0.44
N LEU A 40 -5.32 5.49 -0.39
CA LEU A 40 -4.56 5.10 0.80
C LEU A 40 -4.87 5.97 2.00
N GLN A 41 -5.09 7.28 1.80
CA GLN A 41 -5.57 8.17 2.84
C GLN A 41 -6.93 7.72 3.39
N THR A 42 -7.87 7.38 2.51
CA THR A 42 -9.20 6.90 2.91
C THR A 42 -9.11 5.59 3.71
N VAL A 43 -8.28 4.66 3.26
CA VAL A 43 -8.04 3.38 3.95
C VAL A 43 -7.38 3.60 5.31
N PHE A 44 -6.32 4.42 5.37
CA PHE A 44 -5.67 4.75 6.62
C PHE A 44 -6.65 5.40 7.61
N LEU A 45 -7.45 6.37 7.16
CA LEU A 45 -8.42 7.06 8.00
C LEU A 45 -9.48 6.13 8.61
N LYS A 46 -9.82 5.04 7.91
CA LYS A 46 -10.78 4.03 8.37
C LYS A 46 -10.25 3.19 9.53
N HIS A 47 -8.93 2.96 9.58
CA HIS A 47 -8.31 2.02 10.52
C HIS A 47 -7.45 2.68 11.60
N ALA A 48 -6.91 3.87 11.33
CA ALA A 48 -6.07 4.59 12.28
C ALA A 48 -6.86 5.07 13.50
N LYS A 49 -6.13 5.23 14.61
CA LYS A 49 -6.60 5.97 15.77
C LYS A 49 -6.09 7.40 15.72
N PHE A 50 -6.82 8.28 16.40
CA PHE A 50 -6.56 9.72 16.38
C PHE A 50 -6.54 10.30 17.80
N PRO A 51 -5.68 11.29 18.07
CA PRO A 51 -5.75 12.04 19.32
C PRO A 51 -7.04 12.89 19.36
N GLU A 52 -7.52 13.19 20.56
CA GLU A 52 -8.72 14.03 20.74
C GLU A 52 -8.57 15.43 20.13
N SER A 53 -7.34 15.93 20.02
CA SER A 53 -7.04 17.25 19.46
C SER A 53 -7.46 17.43 18.00
N VAL A 54 -7.70 16.34 17.26
CA VAL A 54 -8.15 16.36 15.86
C VAL A 54 -9.56 15.80 15.68
N ALA A 55 -10.34 15.69 16.76
CA ALA A 55 -11.71 15.17 16.70
C ALA A 55 -12.59 15.92 15.67
N ASP A 56 -12.49 17.25 15.66
CA ASP A 56 -13.25 18.15 14.78
C ASP A 56 -12.51 18.50 13.47
N GLU A 57 -11.33 17.91 13.20
CA GLU A 57 -10.59 18.16 11.96
C GLU A 57 -11.33 17.54 10.77
N GLN A 58 -11.71 18.40 9.83
CA GLN A 58 -12.45 18.05 8.61
C GLN A 58 -11.54 17.87 7.40
N ASP A 59 -10.31 18.40 7.44
CA ASP A 59 -9.31 18.19 6.40
C ASP A 59 -8.75 16.75 6.51
N PRO A 60 -9.04 15.88 5.53
CA PRO A 60 -8.65 14.47 5.60
C PRO A 60 -7.13 14.29 5.70
N LEU A 61 -6.34 15.15 5.05
CA LEU A 61 -4.89 15.06 5.06
C LEU A 61 -4.31 15.47 6.41
N LYS A 62 -4.82 16.56 7.00
CA LYS A 62 -4.39 16.98 8.34
C LYS A 62 -4.77 15.92 9.38
N ARG A 63 -5.98 15.36 9.27
CA ARG A 63 -6.43 14.30 10.16
C ARG A 63 -5.56 13.05 10.03
N ALA A 64 -5.28 12.60 8.80
CA ALA A 64 -4.42 11.44 8.56
C ALA A 64 -3.01 11.65 9.12
N LYS A 65 -2.41 12.83 8.93
CA LYS A 65 -1.08 13.17 9.48
C LYS A 65 -1.01 13.18 11.01
N ALA A 66 -2.14 13.33 11.70
CA ALA A 66 -2.22 13.23 13.16
C ALA A 66 -2.55 11.81 13.65
N GLY A 67 -2.95 10.91 12.74
CA GLY A 67 -3.30 9.53 13.06
C GLY A 67 -2.09 8.60 13.10
N SER A 68 -2.29 7.45 13.73
CA SER A 68 -1.31 6.36 13.74
C SER A 68 -2.01 5.01 13.84
N MET A 69 -1.31 3.95 13.46
CA MET A 69 -1.79 2.57 13.55
C MET A 69 -0.84 1.77 14.45
N GLY A 70 -1.30 1.45 15.66
CA GLY A 70 -0.62 0.52 16.53
C GLY A 70 -0.93 -0.92 16.13
N ARG A 71 -0.51 -1.87 16.98
CA ARG A 71 -0.73 -3.30 16.74
C ARG A 71 -2.20 -3.67 16.49
N THR A 72 -3.11 -3.09 17.26
CA THR A 72 -4.56 -3.33 17.14
C THR A 72 -5.10 -2.82 15.81
N GLU A 73 -4.75 -1.59 15.43
CA GLU A 73 -5.21 -0.96 14.19
C GLU A 73 -4.63 -1.65 12.95
N MET A 74 -3.34 -2.01 12.96
CA MET A 74 -2.72 -2.77 11.88
C MET A 74 -3.31 -4.18 11.72
N ASN A 75 -3.66 -4.85 12.81
CA ASN A 75 -4.35 -6.13 12.75
C ASN A 75 -5.77 -5.99 12.17
N ALA A 76 -6.50 -4.93 12.54
CA ALA A 76 -7.82 -4.65 11.96
C ALA A 76 -7.72 -4.36 10.45
N PHE A 77 -6.70 -3.62 10.02
CA PHE A 77 -6.41 -3.39 8.61
C PHE A 77 -6.02 -4.70 7.88
N ALA A 78 -5.07 -5.47 8.40
CA ALA A 78 -4.64 -6.73 7.80
C ALA A 78 -5.80 -7.73 7.68
N LYS A 79 -6.70 -7.81 8.68
CA LYS A 79 -7.92 -8.62 8.58
C LYS A 79 -8.87 -8.12 7.50
N ALA A 80 -9.03 -6.81 7.40
CA ALA A 80 -9.92 -6.19 6.41
C ALA A 80 -9.38 -6.27 4.97
N THR A 81 -8.09 -6.53 4.77
CA THR A 81 -7.46 -6.64 3.46
C THR A 81 -7.15 -8.10 3.09
N ASN A 82 -6.58 -8.86 4.03
CA ASN A 82 -6.02 -10.20 3.82
C ASN A 82 -6.74 -11.31 4.62
N GLY A 83 -7.78 -10.97 5.39
CA GLY A 83 -8.59 -11.94 6.14
C GLY A 83 -7.95 -12.49 7.42
N SER A 84 -6.74 -12.07 7.79
CA SER A 84 -6.04 -12.54 8.99
C SER A 84 -5.25 -11.43 9.70
N ASP A 85 -4.88 -11.66 10.95
CA ASP A 85 -4.04 -10.71 11.69
C ASP A 85 -2.65 -10.60 11.06
N LEU A 86 -2.03 -9.41 11.21
CA LEU A 86 -0.67 -9.19 10.72
C LEU A 86 0.29 -10.08 11.53
N PRO A 87 1.15 -10.88 10.88
CA PRO A 87 2.19 -11.65 11.58
C PRO A 87 3.10 -10.78 12.46
N ASN A 88 3.69 -11.37 13.51
CA ASN A 88 4.54 -10.62 14.45
C ASN A 88 5.86 -10.16 13.81
N ASP A 89 6.47 -11.02 13.00
CA ASP A 89 7.67 -10.74 12.20
C ASP A 89 7.43 -9.57 11.26
N GLN A 90 6.30 -9.55 10.54
CA GLN A 90 5.95 -8.42 9.69
C GLN A 90 5.77 -7.12 10.50
N TRP A 91 5.16 -7.19 11.69
CA TRP A 91 5.05 -6.00 12.55
C TRP A 91 6.41 -5.45 13.01
N GLU A 92 7.33 -6.34 13.39
CA GLU A 92 8.70 -5.96 13.76
C GLU A 92 9.43 -5.30 12.58
N GLU A 93 9.26 -5.81 11.36
CA GLU A 93 9.82 -5.20 10.15
C GLU A 93 9.25 -3.81 9.89
N LEU A 94 7.92 -3.67 9.89
CA LEU A 94 7.25 -2.38 9.65
C LEU A 94 7.72 -1.32 10.66
N THR A 95 7.80 -1.69 11.95
CA THR A 95 8.17 -0.75 13.01
C THR A 95 9.66 -0.44 13.07
N THR A 96 10.50 -1.29 12.47
CA THR A 96 11.95 -1.08 12.39
C THR A 96 12.33 -0.18 11.21
N TYR A 97 11.67 -0.35 10.07
CA TYR A 97 12.10 0.26 8.80
C TYR A 97 11.23 1.42 8.34
N LEU A 98 9.98 1.52 8.79
CA LEU A 98 9.06 2.57 8.37
C LEU A 98 8.91 3.68 9.42
N ASP A 99 8.28 4.77 9.00
CA ASP A 99 8.02 5.92 9.85
C ASP A 99 6.98 5.58 10.94
N VAL A 100 7.44 5.59 12.19
CA VAL A 100 6.63 5.37 13.38
C VAL A 100 6.71 6.57 14.32
N ASN A 101 5.69 6.74 15.16
CA ASN A 101 5.71 7.74 16.24
C ASN A 101 6.52 7.23 17.45
N ASP A 102 6.61 8.04 18.50
CA ASP A 102 7.32 7.71 19.75
C ASP A 102 6.78 6.47 20.49
N ASN A 103 5.55 6.03 20.17
CA ASN A 103 4.94 4.81 20.71
C ASN A 103 5.17 3.59 19.82
N THR A 104 6.00 3.70 18.78
CA THR A 104 6.24 2.63 17.80
C THR A 104 4.97 2.26 17.02
N GLU A 105 4.15 3.26 16.69
CA GLU A 105 2.92 3.09 15.91
C GLU A 105 3.12 3.69 14.52
N LEU A 106 2.70 2.96 13.49
CA LEU A 106 2.90 3.34 12.09
C LEU A 106 2.16 4.64 11.79
N THR A 107 2.87 5.67 11.34
CA THR A 107 2.26 6.95 10.98
C THR A 107 1.63 6.87 9.58
N PHE A 108 0.85 7.88 9.20
CA PHE A 108 0.38 7.95 7.81
C PHE A 108 1.54 8.00 6.80
N LYS A 109 2.65 8.65 7.13
CA LYS A 109 3.85 8.65 6.30
C LYS A 109 4.43 7.24 6.16
N GLY A 110 4.48 6.48 7.26
CA GLY A 110 4.94 5.10 7.24
C GLY A 110 4.02 4.20 6.41
N PHE A 111 2.71 4.40 6.50
CA PHE A 111 1.71 3.68 5.70
C PHE A 111 1.84 3.98 4.19
N ILE A 112 2.12 5.23 3.82
CA ILE A 112 2.42 5.59 2.43
C ILE A 112 3.70 4.90 1.97
N SER A 113 4.77 4.91 2.78
CA SER A 113 6.03 4.23 2.44
C SER A 113 5.87 2.72 2.28
N LEU A 114 5.02 2.07 3.09
CA LEU A 114 4.66 0.66 2.92
C LEU A 114 4.15 0.39 1.50
N TYR A 115 3.17 1.18 1.05
CA TYR A 115 2.56 0.98 -0.26
C TYR A 115 3.45 1.45 -1.42
N SER A 116 4.30 2.46 -1.22
CA SER A 116 5.34 2.79 -2.21
C SER A 116 6.26 1.59 -2.44
N LEU A 117 6.80 1.00 -1.36
CA LEU A 117 7.70 -0.15 -1.46
C LEU A 117 7.00 -1.38 -2.02
N GLN A 118 5.79 -1.70 -1.55
CA GLN A 118 5.03 -2.84 -2.06
C GLN A 118 4.74 -2.69 -3.56
N THR A 119 4.28 -1.52 -3.98
CA THR A 119 3.89 -1.27 -5.38
C THR A 119 5.10 -1.29 -6.32
N GLU A 120 6.23 -0.74 -5.88
CA GLU A 120 7.48 -0.79 -6.64
C GLU A 120 7.99 -2.23 -6.83
N ASN A 121 7.85 -3.09 -5.80
CA ASN A 121 8.35 -4.46 -5.83
C ASN A 121 7.37 -5.45 -6.50
N ASP A 122 6.07 -5.33 -6.20
CA ASP A 122 5.01 -6.21 -6.70
C ASP A 122 3.67 -5.45 -6.78
N GLU A 123 3.50 -4.70 -7.88
CA GLU A 123 2.27 -3.98 -8.19
C GLU A 123 1.02 -4.89 -8.19
N ALA A 124 1.17 -6.19 -8.48
CA ALA A 124 0.04 -7.11 -8.53
C ALA A 124 -0.58 -7.35 -7.14
N GLU A 125 0.20 -7.30 -6.06
CA GLU A 125 -0.34 -7.37 -4.69
C GLU A 125 -1.14 -6.11 -4.36
N THR A 126 -0.64 -4.92 -4.73
CA THR A 126 -1.39 -3.66 -4.57
C THR A 126 -2.70 -3.67 -5.36
N ASN A 127 -2.70 -4.25 -6.57
CA ASN A 127 -3.92 -4.39 -7.37
C ASN A 127 -4.96 -5.29 -6.69
N LYS A 128 -4.55 -6.37 -6.01
CA LYS A 128 -5.48 -7.24 -5.26
C LYS A 128 -6.11 -6.50 -4.07
N ASP A 129 -5.31 -5.70 -3.35
CA ASP A 129 -5.81 -4.87 -2.26
C ASP A 129 -6.90 -3.90 -2.76
N LEU A 130 -6.65 -3.23 -3.89
CA LEU A 130 -7.60 -2.30 -4.51
C LEU A 130 -8.93 -3.00 -4.89
N GLU A 131 -8.87 -4.15 -5.54
CA GLU A 131 -10.06 -4.94 -5.87
C GLU A 131 -10.84 -5.35 -4.61
N HIS A 132 -10.11 -5.74 -3.56
CA HIS A 132 -10.69 -6.11 -2.27
C HIS A 132 -11.43 -4.92 -1.63
N TRP A 133 -10.83 -3.73 -1.68
CA TRP A 133 -11.44 -2.49 -1.19
C TRP A 133 -12.53 -1.94 -2.11
N GLY A 134 -12.70 -2.52 -3.32
CA GLY A 134 -13.76 -2.20 -4.26
C GLY A 134 -13.39 -1.14 -5.30
N TYR A 135 -12.11 -0.92 -5.53
CA TYR A 135 -11.59 -0.05 -6.59
C TYR A 135 -11.23 -0.88 -7.83
N ASP A 136 -11.45 -0.32 -9.01
CA ASP A 136 -10.92 -0.86 -10.27
C ASP A 136 -9.42 -0.53 -10.36
N PRO A 137 -8.50 -1.50 -10.44
CA PRO A 137 -7.06 -1.23 -10.41
C PRO A 137 -6.51 -0.47 -11.62
N LYS A 138 -7.27 -0.37 -12.71
CA LYS A 138 -6.85 0.33 -13.94
C LYS A 138 -7.32 1.78 -13.97
N THR A 139 -8.36 2.12 -13.21
CA THR A 139 -8.96 3.46 -13.24
C THR A 139 -8.93 4.15 -11.88
N LEU A 140 -8.73 3.38 -10.81
CA LEU A 140 -8.80 3.79 -9.40
C LEU A 140 -10.18 4.34 -9.00
N GLU A 141 -11.21 3.98 -9.76
CA GLU A 141 -12.60 4.35 -9.47
C GLU A 141 -13.28 3.27 -8.62
N LEU A 142 -14.17 3.68 -7.71
CA LEU A 142 -15.00 2.75 -6.94
C LEU A 142 -15.96 1.99 -7.86
N VAL A 143 -15.91 0.67 -7.81
CA VAL A 143 -16.83 -0.21 -8.52
C VAL A 143 -18.05 -0.42 -7.62
N SER A 144 -19.23 -0.03 -8.12
CA SER A 144 -20.50 -0.26 -7.42
C SER A 144 -20.77 -1.77 -7.30
N ARG A 145 -20.50 -2.34 -6.13
CA ARG A 145 -20.91 -3.72 -5.83
C ARG A 145 -22.44 -3.77 -5.73
N SER A 146 -23.07 -4.36 -6.74
CA SER A 146 -24.46 -4.82 -6.63
C SER A 146 -24.49 -5.93 -5.58
N THR A 147 -25.22 -5.71 -4.50
CA THR A 147 -25.34 -6.58 -3.33
C THR A 147 -25.58 -8.03 -3.72
N THR A 148 -24.57 -8.88 -3.54
CA THR A 148 -24.78 -10.33 -3.38
C THR A 148 -24.24 -10.68 -2.01
N GLU A 149 -25.16 -10.65 -1.04
CA GLU A 149 -24.97 -11.18 0.30
C GLU A 149 -24.69 -12.69 0.20
N GLU A 150 -23.46 -13.11 0.49
CA GLU A 150 -23.18 -14.53 0.69
C GLU A 150 -23.52 -14.90 2.14
N LYS A 151 -24.76 -15.35 2.30
CA LYS A 151 -25.30 -15.98 3.51
C LYS A 151 -24.58 -17.31 3.73
N VAL A 152 -23.58 -17.36 4.60
CA VAL A 152 -23.00 -18.65 5.03
C VAL A 152 -23.84 -19.24 6.16
N GLU A 153 -24.40 -20.40 5.83
CA GLU A 153 -25.31 -21.25 6.59
C GLU A 153 -24.74 -21.70 7.94
N GLU A 154 -25.53 -21.49 9.00
CA GLU A 154 -25.42 -22.12 10.30
C GLU A 154 -25.60 -23.65 10.15
N LYS A 155 -24.54 -24.43 10.43
CA LYS A 155 -24.66 -25.88 10.62
C LYS A 155 -24.57 -26.18 12.11
N ALA A 156 -25.74 -26.39 12.71
CA ALA A 156 -25.91 -27.07 13.97
C ALA A 156 -25.54 -28.56 13.81
N GLU A 157 -24.74 -29.07 14.74
CA GLU A 157 -24.80 -30.46 15.21
C GLU A 157 -24.53 -30.49 16.71
#